data_AF-A0AAN8B993-F1
#
_entry.id   AF-A0AAN8B993-F1
#
_cell.length_a   1.000
_cell.length_b   1.000
_cell.length_c   1.000
_cell.angle_alpha   90.00
_cell.angle_beta   90.00
_cell.angle_gamma   90.00
#
_symmetry.space_group_name_H-M   'P 1'
#
loop_
_entity.id
_entity.type
_entity.pdbx_description
1 polymer ?
#
loop_
_entity_poly.entity_id
_entity_poly.type
_entity_poly.pdbx_seq_one_letter_code
_entity_poly.pdbx_strand_id
1 'polypeptide(L)'
;MGQGNDLGVAFEIPQQLKSQPFFASCVLKNAELNFNSGGEDFKNAPKSGFVAMYQAPRSQIYSGSDKVSQVKATSNSPKALIIEPSKELAEQTLNNVI
;
A
#
# COMPACT_ATOMS: atom_id res chain seq x y z
N MET A 1 -2.19 -21.87 -4.82
CA MET A 1 -3.39 -21.61 -5.64
C MET A 1 -3.49 -20.11 -5.84
N GLY A 2 -3.66 -19.62 -7.07
CA GLY A 2 -3.72 -18.19 -7.39
C GLY A 2 -2.74 -17.76 -8.50
N GLN A 3 -2.90 -18.29 -9.71
CA GLN A 3 -2.18 -17.86 -10.92
C GLN A 3 -3.20 -17.46 -12.01
N GLY A 4 -4.07 -16.48 -11.71
CA GLY A 4 -5.10 -16.00 -12.67
C GLY A 4 -6.46 -16.70 -12.63
N ASN A 5 -6.66 -17.68 -11.74
CA ASN A 5 -7.97 -18.31 -11.55
C ASN A 5 -8.94 -17.37 -10.83
N ASP A 6 -10.22 -17.40 -11.23
CA ASP A 6 -11.29 -16.77 -10.46
C ASP A 6 -11.41 -17.43 -9.08
N LEU A 7 -11.54 -16.63 -8.03
CA LEU A 7 -11.84 -17.11 -6.68
C LEU A 7 -13.31 -16.85 -6.29
N GLY A 8 -14.10 -16.25 -7.18
CA GLY A 8 -15.50 -15.88 -6.92
C GLY A 8 -15.65 -14.56 -6.17
N VAL A 9 -16.89 -14.25 -5.78
CA VAL A 9 -17.21 -13.04 -5.03
C VAL A 9 -16.71 -13.18 -3.59
N ALA A 10 -15.83 -12.27 -3.17
CA ALA A 10 -15.31 -12.25 -1.80
C ALA A 10 -16.22 -11.47 -0.85
N PHE A 11 -16.65 -10.27 -1.25
CA PHE A 11 -17.43 -9.35 -0.40
C PHE A 11 -18.39 -8.51 -1.25
N GLU A 12 -19.52 -8.13 -0.66
CA GLU A 12 -20.43 -7.11 -1.19
C GLU A 12 -20.23 -5.79 -0.44
N ILE A 13 -20.33 -4.66 -1.16
CA ILE A 13 -20.17 -3.33 -0.56
C ILE A 13 -21.41 -3.00 0.29
N PRO A 14 -21.28 -2.81 1.62
CA PRO A 14 -22.38 -2.42 2.48
C PRO A 14 -22.97 -1.07 2.06
N GLN A 15 -24.28 -0.88 2.25
CA GLN A 15 -24.98 0.34 1.83
C GLN A 15 -24.35 1.63 2.39
N GLN A 16 -23.82 1.57 3.61
CA GLN A 16 -23.16 2.69 4.29
C GLN A 16 -21.85 3.13 3.60
N LEU A 17 -21.22 2.27 2.81
CA LEU A 17 -19.93 2.51 2.16
C LEU A 17 -20.04 2.81 0.67
N LYS A 18 -21.24 2.77 0.07
CA LYS A 18 -21.43 2.88 -1.39
C LYS A 18 -20.88 4.15 -2.04
N SER A 19 -20.78 5.25 -1.29
CA SER A 19 -20.30 6.55 -1.79
C SER A 19 -18.93 6.94 -1.26
N GLN A 20 -18.21 6.00 -0.63
CA GLN A 20 -16.87 6.25 -0.08
C GLN A 20 -15.79 5.82 -1.09
N PRO A 21 -14.67 6.55 -1.20
CA PRO A 21 -13.53 6.11 -1.98
C PRO A 21 -12.85 4.90 -1.30
N PHE A 22 -12.39 3.94 -2.12
CA PHE A 22 -11.65 2.77 -1.66
C PHE A 22 -10.18 2.89 -2.09
N PHE A 23 -9.28 2.46 -1.22
CA PHE A 23 -7.84 2.52 -1.44
C PHE A 23 -7.24 1.11 -1.39
N ALA A 24 -6.39 0.79 -2.37
CA ALA A 24 -5.59 -0.44 -2.32
C ALA A 24 -4.75 -0.44 -1.04
N SER A 25 -4.90 -1.48 -0.23
CA SER A 25 -4.27 -1.58 1.09
C SER A 25 -3.74 -2.99 1.32
N CYS A 26 -2.61 -3.11 2.02
CA CYS A 26 -2.07 -4.38 2.49
C CYS A 26 -1.49 -4.23 3.90
N VAL A 27 -1.44 -5.35 4.64
CA VAL A 27 -0.70 -5.46 5.90
C VAL A 27 0.27 -6.62 5.75
N LEU A 28 1.54 -6.39 6.06
CA LEU A 28 2.61 -7.36 5.90
C LEU A 28 3.12 -7.82 7.26
N LYS A 29 3.46 -9.10 7.37
CA LYS A 29 4.15 -9.67 8.54
C LYS A 29 5.34 -10.46 8.05
N ASN A 30 6.55 -9.94 8.28
CA ASN A 30 7.81 -10.51 7.82
C ASN A 30 7.80 -10.87 6.32
N ALA A 31 7.28 -9.95 5.50
CA ALA A 31 7.12 -10.14 4.07
C ALA A 31 7.31 -8.80 3.34
N GLU A 32 7.61 -8.88 2.06
CA GLU A 32 7.69 -7.75 1.14
C GLU A 32 6.67 -7.93 0.03
N LEU A 33 6.12 -6.82 -0.47
CA LEU A 33 5.12 -6.81 -1.54
C LEU A 33 5.41 -5.65 -2.47
N ASN A 34 5.35 -5.92 -3.78
CA ASN A 34 5.38 -4.90 -4.81
C ASN A 34 3.99 -4.83 -5.48
N PHE A 35 3.41 -3.62 -5.51
CA PHE A 35 2.12 -3.36 -6.13
C PHE A 35 2.31 -2.99 -7.61
N ASN A 36 1.75 -3.80 -8.51
CA ASN A 36 1.53 -3.37 -9.89
C ASN A 36 0.10 -2.82 -10.04
N SER A 37 -0.04 -1.49 -10.10
CA SER A 37 -1.33 -0.80 -10.33
C SER A 37 -1.68 -0.63 -11.82
N GLY A 38 -0.86 -1.16 -12.72
CA GLY A 38 -0.98 -1.01 -14.18
C GLY A 38 0.07 -0.14 -14.84
N GLY A 39 1.16 0.18 -14.14
CA GLY A 39 2.32 0.87 -14.74
C GLY A 39 3.25 -0.07 -15.50
N GLU A 40 3.16 -1.37 -15.22
CA GLU A 40 3.89 -2.45 -15.90
C GLU A 40 2.89 -3.50 -16.40
N ASP A 41 3.30 -4.33 -17.35
CA ASP A 41 2.46 -5.41 -17.87
C ASP A 41 2.04 -6.39 -16.76
N PHE A 42 0.75 -6.69 -16.69
CA PHE A 42 0.24 -7.67 -15.75
C PHE A 42 0.66 -9.08 -16.15
N LYS A 43 1.21 -9.85 -15.20
CA LYS A 43 1.43 -11.29 -15.38
C LYS A 43 0.15 -12.04 -15.72
N ASN A 44 -0.98 -11.56 -15.19
CA ASN A 44 -2.32 -12.07 -15.50
C ASN A 44 -3.22 -10.86 -15.78
N ALA A 45 -3.66 -10.70 -17.03
CA ALA A 45 -4.49 -9.57 -17.42
C ALA A 45 -5.84 -9.57 -16.66
N PRO A 46 -6.38 -8.38 -16.34
CA PRO A 46 -7.73 -8.26 -15.79
C PRO A 46 -8.77 -8.92 -16.71
N LYS A 47 -9.82 -9.48 -16.11
CA LYS A 47 -10.95 -10.04 -16.88
C LYS A 47 -11.76 -8.93 -17.55
N SER A 48 -12.57 -9.34 -18.53
CA SER A 48 -13.52 -8.44 -19.19
C SER A 48 -14.37 -7.65 -18.17
N GLY A 49 -14.45 -6.33 -18.36
CA GLY A 49 -15.14 -5.41 -17.46
C GLY A 49 -14.27 -4.76 -16.37
N PHE A 50 -13.00 -5.17 -16.23
CA PHE A 50 -12.05 -4.55 -15.31
C PHE A 50 -10.88 -3.95 -16.07
N VAL A 51 -10.41 -2.79 -15.62
CA VAL A 51 -9.23 -2.10 -16.16
C VAL A 51 -8.22 -1.85 -15.05
N ALA A 52 -6.98 -1.56 -15.43
CA ALA A 52 -5.94 -1.23 -14.48
C ALA A 52 -6.29 0.03 -13.68
N MET A 53 -5.90 0.08 -12.40
CA MET A 53 -6.15 1.25 -11.56
C MET A 53 -5.49 2.52 -12.12
N TYR A 54 -4.32 2.38 -12.74
CA TYR A 54 -3.62 3.48 -13.40
C TYR A 54 -4.40 4.09 -14.59
N GLN A 55 -5.32 3.32 -15.19
CA GLN A 55 -6.17 3.76 -16.30
C GLN A 55 -7.50 4.38 -15.81
N ALA A 56 -7.70 4.51 -14.50
CA ALA A 56 -8.90 5.11 -13.96
C ALA A 56 -9.06 6.57 -14.43
N PRO A 57 -10.25 6.97 -14.93
CA PRO A 57 -10.54 8.36 -15.27
C PRO A 57 -10.31 9.27 -14.08
N ARG A 58 -9.75 10.46 -14.31
CA ARG A 58 -9.47 11.44 -13.24
C ARG A 58 -10.71 11.83 -12.43
N SER A 59 -11.90 11.79 -13.03
CA SER A 59 -13.19 12.02 -12.36
C SER A 59 -13.57 10.95 -11.33
N GLN A 60 -12.96 9.77 -11.41
CA GLN A 60 -13.17 8.63 -10.52
C GLN A 60 -12.01 8.43 -9.54
N ILE A 61 -11.01 9.31 -9.58
CA ILE A 61 -9.89 9.31 -8.64
C ILE A 61 -10.17 10.32 -7.54
N TYR A 62 -10.26 9.85 -6.31
CA TYR A 62 -10.28 10.73 -5.15
C TYR A 62 -8.83 11.04 -4.74
N SER A 63 -8.40 12.27 -5.01
CA SER A 63 -7.14 12.83 -4.53
C SER A 63 -7.42 13.66 -3.27
N GLY A 64 -7.72 13.00 -2.15
CA GLY A 64 -8.04 13.70 -0.91
C GLY A 64 -6.93 14.66 -0.50
N SER A 65 -7.27 15.94 -0.31
CA SER A 65 -6.46 16.92 0.44
C SER A 65 -6.85 16.97 1.92
N ASP A 66 -7.71 16.06 2.38
CA ASP A 66 -8.32 16.15 3.70
C ASP A 66 -7.46 15.45 4.76
N LYS A 67 -6.79 16.33 5.51
CA LYS A 67 -6.19 16.18 6.85
C LYS A 67 -5.97 14.73 7.26
N VAL A 68 -4.68 14.35 7.30
CA VAL A 68 -4.18 13.34 8.26
C VAL A 68 -4.98 13.53 9.53
N SER A 69 -5.86 12.58 9.84
CA SER A 69 -6.55 12.55 11.12
C SER A 69 -5.45 12.74 12.15
N GLN A 70 -5.43 13.89 12.82
CA GLN A 70 -4.51 14.10 13.92
C GLN A 70 -4.77 12.94 14.85
N VAL A 71 -3.86 11.96 14.83
CA VAL A 71 -3.87 10.86 15.78
C VAL A 71 -3.87 11.59 17.11
N LYS A 72 -5.00 11.57 17.81
CA LYS A 72 -5.05 12.07 19.19
C LYS A 72 -3.96 11.30 19.89
N ALA A 73 -2.85 11.98 20.16
CA ALA A 73 -1.70 11.39 20.79
C ALA A 73 -2.18 10.89 22.14
N THR A 74 -2.51 9.60 22.22
CA THR A 74 -2.72 8.96 23.51
C THR A 74 -1.39 9.11 24.24
N SER A 75 -1.46 9.67 25.44
CA SER A 75 -0.30 10.11 26.24
C SER A 75 0.81 9.06 26.39
N ASN A 76 0.51 7.79 26.10
CA ASN A 76 1.36 6.64 26.41
C ASN A 76 1.70 5.75 25.19
N SER A 77 1.58 6.24 23.95
CA SER A 77 2.07 5.51 22.78
C SER A 77 3.51 5.97 22.41
N PRO A 78 4.41 5.07 21.99
CA PRO A 78 5.77 5.43 21.63
C PRO A 78 5.77 6.44 20.48
N LYS A 79 6.34 7.62 20.72
CA LYS A 79 6.27 8.78 19.80
C LYS A 79 7.38 8.79 18.74
N ALA A 80 8.41 7.95 18.89
CA ALA A 80 9.51 7.86 17.95
C ALA A 80 10.08 6.44 17.93
N LEU A 81 10.42 5.97 16.73
CA LEU A 81 11.26 4.80 16.52
C LEU A 81 12.69 5.33 16.28
N ILE A 82 13.56 5.15 17.26
CA ILE A 82 14.99 5.45 17.10
C ILE A 82 15.62 4.21 16.49
N ILE A 83 15.91 4.27 15.18
CA ILE A 83 16.76 3.29 14.53
C ILE A 83 18.19 3.83 14.68
N GLU A 84 18.90 3.40 15.72
CA GLU A 84 20.34 3.59 15.70
C GLU A 84 20.88 2.78 14.50
N PRO A 85 21.68 3.40 13.60
CA PRO A 85 22.37 2.62 12.60
C PRO A 85 23.25 1.60 13.31
N SER A 86 23.14 0.33 12.92
CA SER A 86 23.99 -0.74 13.42
C SER A 86 25.45 -0.31 13.40
N LYS A 87 26.14 -0.49 14.54
CA LYS A 87 27.58 -0.21 14.72
C LYS A 87 28.41 -0.76 13.55
N GLU A 88 28.02 -1.91 12.99
CA GLU A 88 28.69 -2.53 11.86
C GLU A 88 28.72 -1.66 10.58
N LEU A 89 27.67 -0.86 10.29
CA LEU A 89 27.59 -0.02 9.10
C LEU A 89 28.44 1.26 9.26
N ALA A 90 28.57 1.77 10.49
CA ALA A 90 29.45 2.90 10.79
C ALA A 90 30.93 2.52 10.66
N GLU A 91 31.32 1.32 11.12
CA GLU A 91 32.69 0.82 11.00
C GLU A 91 33.09 0.50 9.54
N GLN A 92 32.17 -0.05 8.74
CA GLN A 92 32.44 -0.28 7.31
C GLN A 92 32.62 1.02 6.52
N THR A 93 31.91 2.09 6.90
CA THR A 93 32.07 3.40 6.25
C THR A 93 33.42 4.05 6.62
N LEU A 94 33.90 3.86 7.86
CA LEU A 94 35.20 4.36 8.30
C LEU A 94 36.37 3.69 7.56
N ASN A 95 36.30 2.38 7.34
CA ASN A 95 37.38 1.61 6.71
C ASN A 95 37.51 1.80 5.19
N ASN A 96 36.51 2.40 4.53
CA ASN A 96 36.49 2.56 3.08
C ASN A 96 36.69 4.03 2.60
N VAL A 97 36.98 4.96 3.52
CA VAL A 97 37.19 6.39 3.21
C VAL A 97 38.59 6.87 3.64
N ILE A 98 39.54 5.96 3.92
CA ILE A 98 40.97 6.27 4.10
C ILE A 98 41.80 5.44 3.14
#